data_AF-A0A7W1W275-F1
#
_entry.id   AF-A0A7W1W275-F1
#
_cell.length_a   1.000
_cell.length_b   1.000
_cell.length_c   1.000
_cell.angle_alpha   90.00
_cell.angle_beta   90.00
_cell.angle_gamma   90.00
#
_symmetry.space_group_name_H-M   'P 1'
#
loop_
_entity.id
_entity.type
_entity.pdbx_description
1 polymer ?
#
loop_
_entity_poly.entity_id
_entity_poly.type
_entity_poly.pdbx_seq_one_letter_code
_entity_poly.pdbx_strand_id
1 'polypeptide(L)'
;RTQIYYYDSTGNLMDTVGFLPRAVYDNKVALYRTNKVWQFVNRNYSLNNSVAAVSYTASGLPVEFRPTGQTPRVPEFLGFTLFPARLDYTCSQ
;
A
#
# COMPACT_ATOMS: atom_id res chain seq x y z
N ARG A 1 9.63 -21.85 -6.84
CA ARG A 1 9.38 -21.70 -5.39
C ARG A 1 8.00 -21.08 -5.20
N THR A 2 7.09 -21.73 -4.50
CA THR A 2 5.76 -21.17 -4.20
C THR A 2 5.88 -20.24 -2.99
N GLN A 3 5.34 -19.03 -3.10
CA GLN A 3 5.21 -18.09 -1.98
C GLN A 3 3.74 -18.07 -1.54
N ILE A 4 3.51 -18.21 -0.23
CA ILE A 4 2.18 -18.14 0.39
C ILE A 4 2.10 -16.82 1.14
N TYR A 5 1.00 -16.09 0.94
CA TYR A 5 0.72 -14.81 1.58
C TYR A 5 -0.51 -14.97 2.49
N TYR A 6 -0.42 -14.48 3.72
CA TYR A 6 -1.50 -14.53 4.70
C TYR A 6 -2.12 -13.14 4.88
N TYR A 7 -3.44 -13.09 5.04
CA TYR A 7 -4.18 -11.86 5.25
C TYR A 7 -4.93 -11.95 6.57
N ASP A 8 -4.97 -10.84 7.31
CA ASP A 8 -5.74 -10.78 8.55
C ASP A 8 -7.25 -10.62 8.27
N SER A 9 -8.05 -10.61 9.33
CA SER A 9 -9.51 -10.45 9.23
C SER A 9 -9.94 -9.09 8.67
N THR A 10 -9.04 -8.12 8.56
CA THR A 10 -9.28 -6.81 7.92
C THR A 10 -8.87 -6.80 6.45
N GLY A 11 -8.42 -7.94 5.92
CA GLY A 11 -8.00 -8.08 4.53
C GLY A 11 -6.66 -7.42 4.26
N ASN A 12 -5.81 -7.27 5.27
CA ASN A 12 -4.49 -6.67 5.14
C ASN A 12 -3.41 -7.75 5.16
N LEU A 13 -2.39 -7.60 4.30
CA LEU A 13 -1.30 -8.55 4.20
C LEU A 13 -0.57 -8.61 5.55
N MET A 14 -0.55 -9.80 6.14
CA MET A 14 0.22 -10.06 7.34
C MET A 14 1.69 -10.11 6.94
N ASP A 15 2.56 -9.45 7.70
CA ASP A 15 3.97 -9.50 7.39
C ASP A 15 4.47 -10.94 7.46
N THR A 16 4.91 -11.46 6.33
CA THR A 16 5.43 -12.82 6.19
C THR A 16 6.81 -12.97 6.84
N VAL A 17 7.46 -11.88 7.24
CA VAL A 17 8.82 -11.90 7.80
C VAL A 17 8.82 -11.19 9.16
N GLY A 18 8.88 -11.95 10.25
CA GLY A 18 8.74 -11.49 11.63
C GLY A 18 9.82 -10.54 12.18
N PHE A 19 10.60 -9.88 11.31
CA PHE A 19 11.62 -8.90 11.69
C PHE A 19 11.16 -7.45 11.58
N LEU A 20 10.04 -7.17 10.90
CA LEU A 20 9.48 -5.82 10.84
C LEU A 20 8.35 -5.66 11.86
N PRO A 21 8.22 -4.46 12.49
CA PRO A 21 7.06 -4.14 13.31
C PRO A 21 5.79 -4.40 12.50
N ARG A 22 4.77 -4.99 13.14
CA ARG A 22 3.45 -5.22 12.50
C ARG A 22 3.04 -3.96 11.75
N ALA A 23 2.78 -4.08 10.45
CA ALA A 23 2.37 -2.94 9.64
C ALA A 23 1.12 -2.31 10.26
N VAL A 24 1.19 -1.01 10.54
CA VAL A 24 0.02 -0.22 10.96
C VAL A 24 -0.63 0.25 9.67
N TYR A 25 -1.81 -0.30 9.39
CA TYR A 25 -2.57 0.04 8.20
C TYR A 25 -3.37 1.32 8.44
N ASP A 26 -3.46 2.16 7.40
CA ASP A 26 -4.06 3.50 7.47
C ASP A 26 -5.60 3.50 7.44
N ASN A 27 -6.24 2.34 7.29
CA ASN A 27 -7.68 2.19 7.08
C ASN A 27 -8.23 3.00 5.88
N LYS A 28 -7.39 3.35 4.90
CA LYS A 28 -7.76 4.00 3.64
C LYS A 28 -7.70 3.00 2.48
N VAL A 29 -8.16 3.38 1.30
CA VAL A 29 -8.14 2.47 0.14
C VAL A 29 -6.69 2.27 -0.29
N ALA A 30 -6.25 1.01 -0.38
CA ALA A 30 -4.91 0.69 -0.83
C ALA A 30 -4.66 1.17 -2.28
N LEU A 31 -3.49 1.75 -2.56
CA LEU A 31 -3.09 2.16 -3.91
C LEU A 31 -3.31 1.04 -4.93
N TYR A 32 -2.88 -0.18 -4.62
CA TYR A 32 -2.97 -1.29 -5.56
C TYR A 32 -4.41 -1.68 -5.91
N ARG A 33 -5.40 -1.33 -5.08
CA ARG A 33 -6.82 -1.62 -5.38
C ARG A 33 -7.38 -0.79 -6.52
N THR A 34 -6.69 0.25 -6.94
CA THR A 34 -7.09 1.03 -8.11
C THR A 34 -6.90 0.26 -9.42
N ASN A 35 -6.10 -0.81 -9.43
CA ASN A 35 -5.85 -1.60 -10.64
C ASN A 35 -5.53 -3.07 -10.31
N LYS A 36 -6.33 -4.01 -10.85
CA LYS A 36 -6.15 -5.47 -10.63
C LYS A 36 -4.79 -5.99 -11.08
N VAL A 37 -4.22 -5.42 -12.15
CA VAL A 37 -2.87 -5.77 -12.61
C VAL A 37 -1.84 -5.37 -11.56
N TRP A 38 -2.00 -4.22 -10.90
CA TRP A 38 -1.08 -3.79 -9.86
C TRP A 38 -1.13 -4.70 -8.64
N GLN A 39 -2.31 -5.16 -8.22
CA GLN A 39 -2.43 -6.16 -7.16
C GLN A 39 -1.70 -7.46 -7.52
N PHE A 40 -1.89 -7.92 -8.76
CA PHE A 40 -1.27 -9.15 -9.25
C PHE A 40 0.26 -9.05 -9.28
N VAL A 41 0.80 -7.99 -9.88
CA VAL A 41 2.26 -7.85 -10.05
C VAL A 41 2.95 -7.59 -8.72
N ASN A 42 2.35 -6.82 -7.81
CA ASN A 42 2.89 -6.59 -6.46
C ASN A 42 2.60 -7.75 -5.48
N ARG A 43 1.77 -8.73 -5.88
CA ARG A 43 1.29 -9.85 -5.02
C ARG A 43 0.70 -9.37 -3.69
N ASN A 44 0.11 -8.18 -3.70
CA ASN A 44 -0.43 -7.52 -2.53
C ASN A 44 -1.89 -7.16 -2.79
N TYR A 45 -2.78 -7.89 -2.13
CA TYR A 45 -4.23 -7.73 -2.22
C TYR A 45 -4.81 -7.00 -1.00
N SER A 46 -3.97 -6.28 -0.25
CA SER A 46 -4.40 -5.59 0.97
C SER A 46 -5.54 -4.61 0.69
N LEU A 47 -6.48 -4.53 1.64
CA LEU A 47 -7.57 -3.56 1.56
C LEU A 47 -7.11 -2.14 1.87
N ASN A 48 -6.06 -2.01 2.69
CA ASN A 48 -5.50 -0.74 3.17
C ASN A 48 -4.01 -0.57 2.84
N ASN A 49 -3.48 0.66 2.95
CA ASN A 49 -2.05 0.88 2.73
C ASN A 49 -1.27 0.54 4.01
N SER A 50 -0.18 -0.20 3.85
CA SER A 50 0.77 -0.46 4.94
C SER A 50 1.65 0.75 5.30
N VAL A 51 1.51 1.84 4.52
CA VAL A 51 2.16 3.13 4.73
C VAL A 51 1.11 4.21 4.52
N ALA A 52 0.93 5.07 5.52
CA ALA A 52 0.00 6.18 5.41
C ALA A 52 0.53 7.25 4.44
N ALA A 53 -0.31 7.66 3.51
CA ALA A 53 -0.09 8.87 2.71
C ALA A 53 -0.27 10.13 3.56
N VAL A 54 0.37 11.22 3.13
CA VAL A 54 0.26 12.55 3.75
C VAL A 54 -1.09 13.19 3.47
N SER A 55 -1.68 12.89 2.31
CA SER A 55 -2.97 13.40 1.90
C SER A 55 -3.74 12.35 1.10
N TYR A 56 -5.06 12.50 1.08
CA TYR A 56 -5.99 11.60 0.40
C TYR A 56 -7.04 12.40 -0.37
N THR A 57 -7.61 11.80 -1.41
CA THR A 57 -8.79 12.32 -2.09
C THR A 57 -10.03 12.19 -1.21
N ALA A 58 -11.14 12.82 -1.62
CA ALA A 58 -12.44 12.68 -0.94
C ALA A 58 -12.93 11.22 -0.88
N SER A 59 -12.55 10.40 -1.87
CA SER A 59 -12.85 8.97 -1.93
C SER A 59 -11.85 8.10 -1.14
N GLY A 60 -10.87 8.70 -0.46
CA GLY A 60 -9.91 8.00 0.38
C GLY A 60 -8.74 7.34 -0.36
N LEU A 61 -8.42 7.78 -1.59
CA LEU A 61 -7.22 7.33 -2.33
C LEU A 61 -5.99 8.15 -1.93
N PRO A 62 -4.79 7.54 -1.79
CA PRO A 62 -3.58 8.26 -1.40
C PRO A 62 -3.12 9.23 -2.50
N VAL A 63 -2.87 10.49 -2.16
CA VAL A 63 -2.44 11.52 -3.12
C VAL A 63 -0.94 11.78 -3.05
N GLU A 64 -0.34 11.62 -1.86
CA GLU A 64 1.05 12.01 -1.67
C GLU A 64 1.76 11.17 -0.61
N PHE A 65 2.96 10.69 -0.96
CA PHE A 65 3.89 10.04 -0.04
C PHE A 65 5.15 10.90 0.11
N ARG A 66 5.45 11.34 1.34
CA ARG A 66 6.64 12.13 1.68
C ARG A 66 7.32 11.63 2.94
N PRO A 67 8.61 11.95 3.14
CA PRO A 67 9.31 11.56 4.35
C PRO A 67 8.62 12.09 5.60
N THR A 68 8.04 11.16 6.34
CA THR A 68 7.77 11.37 7.76
C THR A 68 8.96 10.73 8.46
N GLY A 69 9.67 11.45 9.33
CA GLY A 69 10.90 10.97 10.00
C GLY A 69 10.70 9.76 10.94
N GLN A 70 9.61 9.01 10.79
CA GLN A 70 9.12 7.96 11.68
C GLN A 70 8.63 6.70 10.96
N THR A 71 8.64 6.62 9.62
CA THR A 71 8.09 5.45 8.91
C THR A 71 9.18 4.43 8.54
N PRO A 72 9.26 3.27 9.22
CA PRO A 72 10.22 2.20 8.87
C PRO A 72 9.85 1.47 7.56
N ARG A 73 8.68 1.77 6.98
CA ARG A 73 8.22 1.23 5.71
C ARG A 73 8.04 2.36 4.71
N VAL A 74 8.51 2.11 3.49
CA VAL A 74 8.26 2.98 2.34
C VAL A 74 7.18 2.36 1.47
N PRO A 75 6.34 3.16 0.79
CA PRO A 75 5.45 2.61 -0.22
C PRO A 75 6.31 2.07 -1.36
N GLU A 76 5.99 0.87 -1.84
CA GLU A 76 6.70 0.24 -2.96
C GLU A 76 5.76 0.07 -4.15
N PHE A 77 6.31 0.05 -5.36
CA PHE A 77 5.57 -0.32 -6.56
C PHE A 77 6.52 -1.04 -7.50
N LEU A 78 6.21 -2.30 -7.82
CA LEU A 78 7.04 -3.15 -8.69
C LEU A 78 8.49 -3.31 -8.19
N GLY A 79 8.69 -3.33 -6.87
CA GLY A 79 10.02 -3.42 -6.25
C GLY A 79 10.81 -2.11 -6.23
N PHE A 80 10.21 -1.01 -6.67
CA PHE A 80 10.78 0.33 -6.54
C PHE A 80 10.13 1.09 -5.40
N THR A 81 10.93 1.85 -4.67
CA THR A 81 10.43 2.79 -3.68
C THR A 81 9.60 3.89 -4.37
N LEU A 82 8.30 3.94 -4.07
CA LEU A 82 7.35 4.92 -4.60
C LEU A 82 7.37 6.20 -3.77
N PHE A 83 8.57 6.74 -3.54
CA PHE A 83 8.75 7.86 -2.64
C PHE A 83 10.02 8.67 -2.97
N PRO A 84 9.96 10.02 -2.93
CA PRO A 84 8.73 10.82 -2.79
C PRO A 84 7.82 10.67 -4.02
N ALA A 85 6.51 10.70 -3.82
CA ALA A 85 5.56 10.53 -4.92
C ALA A 85 4.29 11.35 -4.73
N ARG A 86 3.78 11.89 -5.84
CA ARG A 86 2.44 12.47 -5.95
C ARG A 86 1.64 11.69 -7.00
N LEU A 87 0.41 11.36 -6.66
CA LEU A 87 -0.48 10.53 -7.45
C LEU A 87 -1.68 11.34 -7.89
N ASP A 88 -1.90 11.40 -9.19
CA ASP A 88 -3.09 11.98 -9.80
C ASP A 88 -3.96 10.86 -10.36
N TYR A 89 -5.25 10.92 -10.05
CA TYR A 89 -6.22 9.93 -10.49
C TYR A 89 -7.15 10.55 -11.51
N THR A 90 -7.36 9.85 -12.62
CA THR A 90 -8.42 10.14 -13.56
C THR A 90 -9.35 8.93 -13.60
N CYS A 91 -10.64 9.15 -13.38
CA CYS A 91 -11.62 8.12 -13.69
C CYS A 91 -11.70 8.04 -15.21
N SER A 92 -11.36 6.88 -15.78
CA SER A 92 -11.83 6.56 -17.13
C SER A 92 -13.33 6.34 -17.03
N GLN A 93 -14.09 7.03 -17.88
CA GLN A 93 -15.53 6.79 -18.04
C GLN A 93 -15.78 5.39 -18.59
#